data_AF-A0A8J4RMY2-F1
#
_entry.id   AF-A0A8J4RMY2-F1
#
_cell.length_a   1.000
_cell.length_b   1.000
_cell.length_c   1.000
_cell.angle_alpha   90.00
_cell.angle_beta   90.00
_cell.angle_gamma   90.00
#
_symmetry.space_group_name_H-M   'P 1'
#
loop_
_entity.id
_entity.type
_entity.pdbx_description
1 polymer ?
#
loop_
_entity_poly.entity_id
_entity_poly.type
_entity_poly.pdbx_seq_one_letter_code
_entity_poly.pdbx_strand_id
1 'polypeptide(L)'
;MRSEFDSLKWLFIFSAIVLSTIPHRVTSLNSVSPVCELRVIENDKLYSYSLATPIPNFPHGVLSEDGFYKVATNETVVWFQLCDGMIFNHDPPKCVGCSDCGGPSRCGMYCSALMENNIGGYHVCSTIGQASGIDIKIIDEKNPHAGVIVKMSNTGPKVNCSLSVSVFCDSNNVQGPHSLENSGTCDYATVMRHPSGCAKIAQYHGKGWGWFGTFITIVFCLFGAYLLVGTVYRYFILGVRGIDIFPNLDFWASLPQRTQSLLASLVLKFRGPSQGHRSSYSPVNF
;
A
#
# COMPACT_ATOMS: atom_id res chain seq x y z
N MET A 1 27.04 -38.44 -29.38
CA MET A 1 26.58 -38.74 -27.99
C MET A 1 26.95 -37.69 -26.94
N ARG A 2 27.98 -36.84 -27.11
CA ARG A 2 28.33 -35.79 -26.13
C ARG A 2 27.48 -34.51 -26.20
N SER A 3 26.79 -34.27 -27.34
CA SER A 3 25.94 -33.09 -27.58
C SER A 3 24.51 -33.23 -27.04
N GLU A 4 23.96 -34.46 -27.04
CA GLU A 4 22.59 -34.76 -26.58
C GLU A 4 22.41 -34.52 -25.06
N PHE A 5 23.47 -34.69 -24.27
CA PHE A 5 23.43 -34.53 -22.82
C PHE A 5 23.44 -33.06 -22.37
N ASP A 6 23.94 -32.14 -23.20
CA ASP A 6 23.96 -30.70 -22.90
C ASP A 6 22.62 -30.03 -23.23
N SER A 7 21.93 -30.47 -24.28
CA SER A 7 20.61 -29.93 -24.64
C SER A 7 19.54 -30.29 -23.61
N LEU A 8 19.57 -31.50 -23.07
CA LEU A 8 18.66 -31.94 -22.00
C LEU A 8 18.90 -31.17 -20.69
N LYS A 9 20.16 -30.90 -20.35
CA LYS A 9 20.52 -30.04 -19.20
C LYS A 9 19.98 -28.62 -19.36
N TRP A 10 20.07 -28.05 -20.55
CA TRP A 10 19.57 -26.71 -20.82
C TRP A 10 18.03 -26.63 -20.73
N LEU A 11 17.32 -27.67 -21.17
CA LEU A 11 15.87 -27.79 -21.00
C LEU A 11 15.44 -27.90 -19.54
N PHE A 12 16.14 -28.69 -18.73
CA PHE A 12 15.88 -28.75 -17.28
C PHE A 12 16.17 -27.42 -16.60
N ILE A 13 17.25 -26.73 -16.96
CA ILE A 13 17.60 -25.40 -16.44
C ILE A 13 16.53 -24.37 -16.82
N PHE A 14 16.05 -24.35 -18.07
CA PHE A 14 14.97 -23.45 -18.49
C PHE A 14 13.65 -23.75 -17.78
N SER A 15 13.30 -25.02 -17.61
CA SER A 15 12.08 -25.40 -16.87
C SER A 15 12.16 -25.01 -15.38
N ALA A 16 13.34 -25.14 -14.76
CA ALA A 16 13.59 -24.75 -13.38
C ALA A 16 13.58 -23.23 -13.21
N ILE A 17 14.10 -22.47 -14.17
CA ILE A 17 14.04 -21.01 -14.19
C ILE A 17 12.58 -20.55 -14.30
N VAL A 18 11.79 -21.14 -15.20
CA VAL A 18 10.36 -20.81 -15.36
C VAL A 18 9.55 -21.16 -14.10
N LEU A 19 9.79 -22.30 -13.45
CA LEU A 19 9.13 -22.62 -12.17
C LEU A 19 9.59 -21.73 -11.00
N SER A 20 10.86 -21.28 -10.99
CA SER A 20 11.38 -20.39 -9.93
C SER A 20 10.88 -18.93 -10.04
N THR A 21 10.31 -18.56 -11.20
CA THR A 21 9.75 -17.22 -11.42
C THR A 21 8.29 -17.07 -11.01
N ILE A 22 7.67 -18.07 -10.37
CA ILE A 22 6.42 -17.86 -9.64
C ILE A 22 6.78 -17.09 -8.38
N PRO A 23 6.51 -15.77 -8.29
CA PRO A 23 6.88 -15.03 -7.12
C PRO A 23 5.98 -15.51 -5.98
N HIS A 24 6.56 -16.16 -4.98
CA HIS A 24 5.97 -16.20 -3.65
C HIS A 24 5.87 -14.76 -3.16
N ARG A 25 4.75 -14.10 -3.48
CA ARG A 25 4.47 -12.72 -3.08
C ARG A 25 4.07 -12.70 -1.61
N VAL A 26 5.06 -12.73 -0.72
CA VAL A 26 4.93 -12.02 0.55
C VAL A 26 5.26 -10.56 0.22
N THR A 27 4.25 -9.83 -0.24
CA THR A 27 4.39 -8.39 -0.51
C THR A 27 4.02 -7.66 0.78
N SER A 28 4.96 -7.59 1.74
CA SER A 28 4.85 -6.58 2.79
C SER A 28 5.20 -5.24 2.16
N LEU A 29 4.16 -4.56 1.66
CA LEU A 29 4.26 -3.17 1.22
C LEU A 29 4.26 -2.31 2.48
N ASN A 30 5.45 -2.07 3.04
CA ASN A 30 5.66 -0.94 3.95
C ASN A 30 5.59 0.34 3.10
N SER A 31 4.39 0.82 2.80
CA SER A 31 4.24 2.11 2.15
C SER A 31 4.66 3.19 3.14
N VAL A 32 5.73 3.92 2.81
CA VAL A 32 6.04 5.21 3.44
C VAL A 32 4.80 6.06 3.33
N SER A 33 4.16 6.29 4.46
CA SER A 33 2.85 6.89 4.50
C SER A 33 2.98 8.42 4.49
N PRO A 34 2.12 9.16 3.78
CA PRO A 34 1.99 10.60 4.01
C PRO A 34 1.70 10.84 5.51
N VAL A 35 2.19 11.96 6.05
CA VAL A 35 2.09 12.29 7.48
C VAL A 35 0.67 12.03 7.95
N CYS A 36 0.50 11.09 8.88
CA CYS A 36 -0.79 10.71 9.45
C CYS A 36 -1.80 9.87 8.66
N GLU A 37 -1.33 9.16 7.65
CA GLU A 37 -2.04 7.99 7.14
C GLU A 37 -1.30 6.71 7.53
N LEU A 38 -1.98 5.56 7.52
CA LEU A 38 -1.35 4.25 7.55
C LEU A 38 -2.21 3.28 6.74
N ARG A 39 -1.59 2.43 5.93
CA ARG A 39 -2.29 1.41 5.14
C ARG A 39 -1.65 0.06 5.38
N VAL A 40 -2.44 -0.90 5.82
CA VAL A 40 -1.99 -2.27 6.08
C VAL A 40 -2.93 -3.24 5.40
N ILE A 41 -2.35 -4.26 4.77
CA ILE A 41 -3.11 -5.31 4.09
C ILE A 41 -3.00 -6.57 4.95
N GLU A 42 -4.14 -7.11 5.34
CA GLU A 42 -4.21 -8.35 6.11
C GLU A 42 -5.45 -9.14 5.68
N ASN A 43 -5.29 -10.44 5.38
CA ASN A 43 -6.37 -11.34 4.95
C ASN A 43 -7.23 -10.79 3.78
N ASP A 44 -6.58 -10.28 2.72
CA ASP A 44 -7.21 -9.63 1.56
C ASP A 44 -8.12 -8.42 1.91
N LYS A 45 -7.94 -7.85 3.09
CA LYS A 45 -8.57 -6.59 3.51
C LYS A 45 -7.51 -5.51 3.63
N LEU A 46 -7.82 -4.35 3.09
CA LEU A 46 -7.04 -3.14 3.25
C LEU A 46 -7.60 -2.35 4.43
N TYR A 47 -6.80 -2.22 5.48
CA TYR A 47 -7.04 -1.36 6.62
C TYR A 47 -6.38 -0.01 6.35
N SER A 48 -7.19 1.02 6.20
CA SER A 48 -6.73 2.39 5.99
C SER A 48 -7.04 3.22 7.22
N TYR A 49 -6.00 3.71 7.88
CA TYR A 49 -6.07 4.68 8.96
C TYR A 49 -5.77 6.07 8.40
N SER A 50 -6.59 7.03 8.76
CA SER A 50 -6.33 8.44 8.43
C SER A 50 -6.75 9.29 9.61
N LEU A 51 -5.75 9.67 10.41
CA LEU A 51 -5.94 10.29 11.71
C LEU A 51 -6.39 11.75 11.60
N ALA A 52 -5.90 12.47 10.60
CA ALA A 52 -6.20 13.88 10.35
C ALA A 52 -7.42 14.11 9.44
N THR A 53 -8.03 13.05 8.90
CA THR A 53 -9.20 13.19 8.02
C THR A 53 -10.45 13.58 8.83
N PRO A 54 -11.27 14.54 8.35
CA PRO A 54 -12.53 14.89 8.97
C PRO A 54 -13.49 13.70 9.08
N ILE A 55 -14.12 13.54 10.24
CA ILE A 55 -15.18 12.56 10.51
C ILE A 55 -16.41 13.29 11.09
N PRO A 56 -17.61 12.67 11.08
CA PRO A 56 -18.78 13.29 11.70
C PRO A 56 -18.50 13.71 13.14
N ASN A 57 -18.85 14.95 13.48
CA ASN A 57 -18.59 15.62 14.77
C ASN A 57 -17.12 15.98 15.07
N PHE A 58 -16.14 15.56 14.26
CA PHE A 58 -14.73 15.93 14.43
C PHE A 58 -14.13 16.42 13.10
N PRO A 59 -14.23 17.74 12.80
CA PRO A 59 -13.77 18.30 11.53
C PRO A 59 -12.25 18.21 11.34
N HIS A 60 -11.50 18.11 12.44
CA HIS A 60 -10.04 18.01 12.43
C HIS A 60 -9.53 16.59 12.73
N GLY A 61 -10.41 15.58 12.72
CA GLY A 61 -10.04 14.21 13.06
C GLY A 61 -9.47 14.12 14.48
N VAL A 62 -8.28 13.57 14.64
CA VAL A 62 -7.57 13.43 15.93
C VAL A 62 -6.73 14.67 16.30
N LEU A 63 -6.69 15.70 15.47
CA LEU A 63 -5.97 16.93 15.80
C LEU A 63 -6.72 17.67 16.91
N SER A 64 -5.98 18.17 17.90
CA SER A 64 -6.59 19.02 18.94
C SER A 64 -7.10 20.32 18.33
N GLU A 65 -8.32 20.73 18.72
CA GLU A 65 -8.93 22.00 18.31
C GLU A 65 -8.14 23.21 18.82
N ASP A 66 -7.52 23.07 20.01
CA ASP A 66 -6.68 24.11 20.62
C ASP A 66 -5.26 24.15 20.03
N GLY A 67 -4.92 23.22 19.12
CA GLY A 67 -3.60 23.11 18.49
C GLY A 67 -2.57 22.28 19.27
N PHE A 68 -2.94 21.76 20.45
CA PHE A 68 -2.14 20.84 21.24
C PHE A 68 -2.99 19.99 22.19
N TYR A 69 -2.44 18.85 22.58
CA TYR A 69 -2.84 18.07 23.74
C TYR A 69 -1.89 18.33 24.90
N LYS A 70 -2.42 18.21 26.12
CA LYS A 70 -1.66 18.38 27.36
C LYS A 70 -1.89 17.17 28.25
N VAL A 71 -0.81 16.57 28.73
CA VAL A 71 -0.85 15.56 29.78
C VAL A 71 0.17 15.91 30.85
N ALA A 72 -0.23 15.87 32.11
CA ALA A 72 0.62 16.22 33.25
C ALA A 72 0.74 15.02 34.17
N THR A 73 1.97 14.76 34.66
CA THR A 73 2.21 13.75 35.68
C THR A 73 3.33 14.24 36.59
N ASN A 74 3.04 14.32 37.89
CA ASN A 74 3.91 14.96 38.89
C ASN A 74 4.24 16.41 38.51
N GLU A 75 5.53 16.73 38.33
CA GLU A 75 6.06 18.06 37.98
C GLU A 75 6.38 18.21 36.48
N THR A 76 6.12 17.17 35.68
CA THR A 76 6.40 17.14 34.24
C THR A 76 5.11 17.25 33.46
N VAL A 77 5.08 18.19 32.52
CA VAL A 77 3.97 18.41 31.59
C VAL A 77 4.45 18.10 30.19
N VAL A 78 3.72 17.25 29.48
CA VAL A 78 3.99 16.94 28.08
C VAL A 78 2.90 17.57 27.22
N TRP A 79 3.35 18.39 26.28
CA TRP A 79 2.54 19.02 25.26
C TRP A 79 2.82 18.33 23.94
N PHE A 80 1.80 17.98 23.18
CA PHE A 80 2.01 17.34 21.89
C PHE A 80 0.85 17.58 20.94
N GLN A 81 1.11 17.54 19.64
CA GLN A 81 0.10 17.54 18.60
C GLN A 81 0.36 16.34 17.69
N LEU A 82 -0.67 15.52 17.51
CA LEU A 82 -0.62 14.42 16.55
C LEU A 82 -0.62 15.01 15.14
N CYS A 83 0.13 14.42 14.22
CA CYS A 83 0.04 14.70 12.78
C CYS A 83 0.47 16.09 12.30
N ASP A 84 0.87 16.99 13.20
CA ASP A 84 1.27 18.35 12.86
C ASP A 84 2.21 18.93 13.94
N GLY A 85 2.72 20.13 13.72
CA GLY A 85 3.35 20.95 14.75
C GLY A 85 2.33 21.52 15.74
N MET A 86 2.80 21.86 16.93
CA MET A 86 1.95 22.50 17.94
C MET A 86 1.75 23.99 17.65
N ILE A 87 0.56 24.48 17.96
CA ILE A 87 0.23 25.91 17.89
C ILE A 87 -0.32 26.34 19.25
N PHE A 88 0.34 27.29 19.90
CA PHE A 88 -0.11 27.87 21.17
C PHE A 88 -0.78 29.21 20.91
N ASN A 89 -2.11 29.24 20.95
CA ASN A 89 -2.88 30.48 20.79
C ASN A 89 -2.99 31.29 22.09
N HIS A 90 -3.08 30.62 23.23
CA HIS A 90 -3.20 31.22 24.57
C HIS A 90 -2.21 30.56 25.53
N ASP A 91 -1.55 31.36 26.37
CA ASP A 91 -0.61 30.91 27.41
C ASP A 91 0.46 29.90 26.94
N PRO A 92 1.33 30.28 25.98
CA PRO A 92 2.41 29.39 25.56
C PRO A 92 3.33 29.07 26.74
N PRO A 93 3.89 27.85 26.81
CA PRO A 93 4.89 27.54 27.81
C PRO A 93 6.06 28.53 27.68
N LYS A 94 6.69 28.87 28.81
CA LYS A 94 7.88 29.73 28.80
C LYS A 94 9.02 28.94 28.19
N CYS A 95 9.17 29.02 26.86
CA CYS A 95 10.09 28.18 26.11
C CYS A 95 11.55 28.61 26.26
N VAL A 96 12.11 28.34 27.43
CA VAL A 96 13.52 28.45 27.73
C VAL A 96 14.12 27.06 27.50
N GLY A 97 14.95 26.92 26.46
CA GLY A 97 15.64 25.65 26.13
C GLY A 97 15.22 24.93 24.84
N CYS A 98 14.22 25.45 24.11
CA CYS A 98 13.69 24.83 22.88
C CYS A 98 13.94 25.66 21.61
N SER A 99 15.21 25.89 21.26
CA SER A 99 15.57 26.62 20.02
C SER A 99 15.21 25.84 18.75
N ASP A 100 15.26 24.51 18.81
CA ASP A 100 14.90 23.58 17.74
C ASP A 100 13.38 23.48 17.50
N CYS A 101 12.57 23.88 18.48
CA CYS A 101 11.11 23.96 18.38
C CYS A 101 10.60 25.41 18.21
N GLY A 102 11.29 26.23 17.41
CA GLY A 102 10.83 27.59 17.08
C GLY A 102 11.18 28.66 18.10
N GLY A 103 11.89 28.30 19.18
CA GLY A 103 12.43 29.24 20.14
C GLY A 103 11.36 30.03 20.91
N PRO A 104 11.73 31.15 21.54
CA PRO A 104 10.84 31.89 22.43
C PRO A 104 9.70 32.64 21.73
N SER A 105 9.80 32.88 20.41
CA SER A 105 8.80 33.66 19.66
C SER A 105 7.75 32.81 18.95
N ARG A 106 8.07 31.55 18.62
CA ARG A 106 7.18 30.62 17.88
C ARG A 106 7.28 29.21 18.43
N CYS A 107 7.25 29.09 19.75
CA CYS A 107 7.36 27.80 20.40
C CYS A 107 6.25 26.85 19.92
N GLY A 108 6.60 25.59 19.66
CA GLY A 108 5.66 24.57 19.17
C GLY A 108 5.64 24.42 17.65
N MET A 109 5.92 25.49 16.88
CA MET A 109 5.66 25.49 15.43
C MET A 109 6.45 24.43 14.65
N TYR A 110 7.63 24.03 15.13
CA TYR A 110 8.51 23.06 14.46
C TYR A 110 8.62 21.71 15.18
N CYS A 111 7.90 21.52 16.29
CA CYS A 111 7.90 20.26 17.02
C CYS A 111 6.48 19.74 17.22
N SER A 112 6.34 18.42 17.14
CA SER A 112 5.09 17.72 17.40
C SER A 112 4.95 17.38 18.88
N ALA A 113 6.04 17.37 19.66
CA ALA A 113 5.99 17.14 21.09
C ALA A 113 7.10 17.84 21.88
N LEU A 114 6.72 18.36 23.05
CA LEU A 114 7.55 19.13 23.97
C LEU A 114 7.28 18.72 25.41
N MET A 115 8.35 18.57 26.17
CA MET A 115 8.31 18.33 27.61
C MET A 115 8.65 19.61 28.34
N GLU A 116 7.88 19.95 29.36
CA GLU A 116 8.09 21.07 30.25
C GLU A 116 8.30 20.52 31.67
N ASN A 117 9.40 20.92 32.29
CA ASN A 117 9.71 20.54 33.68
C ASN A 117 9.90 21.79 34.53
N ASN A 118 9.37 21.79 35.75
CA ASN A 118 9.53 22.89 36.68
C ASN A 118 10.78 22.67 37.55
N ILE A 119 11.84 23.45 37.31
CA ILE A 119 13.08 23.40 38.08
C ILE A 119 13.18 24.67 38.91
N GLY A 120 12.89 24.58 40.21
CA GLY A 120 13.07 25.70 41.14
C GLY A 120 12.21 26.94 40.83
N GLY A 121 11.01 26.75 40.25
CA GLY A 121 10.10 27.83 39.85
C GLY A 121 10.28 28.31 38.41
N TYR A 122 11.22 27.73 37.66
CA TYR A 122 11.43 27.99 36.24
C TYR A 122 10.95 26.83 35.39
N HIS A 123 10.10 27.14 34.41
CA HIS A 123 9.63 26.19 33.42
C HIS A 123 10.68 26.05 32.32
N VAL A 124 11.35 24.89 32.28
CA VAL A 124 12.36 24.56 31.28
C VAL A 124 11.76 23.59 30.28
N CYS A 125 11.89 23.91 28.99
CA CYS A 125 11.34 23.10 27.92
C CYS A 125 12.42 22.22 27.27
N SER A 126 12.02 21.03 26.83
CA SER A 126 12.85 20.08 26.09
C SER A 126 12.05 19.49 24.95
N THR A 127 12.59 19.56 23.73
CA THR A 127 11.94 19.03 22.52
C THR A 127 12.06 17.50 22.49
N ILE A 128 10.93 16.80 22.46
CA ILE A 128 10.90 15.31 22.47
C ILE A 128 10.47 14.71 21.13
N GLY A 129 9.80 15.48 20.27
CA GLY A 129 9.39 15.02 18.94
C GLY A 129 9.36 16.14 17.90
N GLN A 130 10.00 15.95 16.75
CA GLN A 130 9.92 16.90 15.63
C GLN A 130 8.69 16.64 14.76
N ALA A 131 8.17 17.67 14.10
CA ALA A 131 7.05 17.52 13.16
C ALA A 131 7.39 16.60 11.96
N SER A 132 8.67 16.54 11.57
CA SER A 132 9.19 15.63 10.53
C SER A 132 9.42 14.19 11.03
N GLY A 133 9.48 13.98 12.35
CA GLY A 133 9.85 12.72 12.98
C GLY A 133 8.67 11.88 13.44
N ILE A 134 7.54 11.95 12.72
CA ILE A 134 6.30 11.24 13.06
C ILE A 134 6.23 9.92 12.26
N ASP A 135 6.12 8.81 12.98
CA ASP A 135 5.95 7.46 12.45
C ASP A 135 4.69 6.81 13.03
N ILE A 136 4.03 5.94 12.27
CA ILE A 136 2.73 5.37 12.66
C ILE A 136 2.73 3.88 12.44
N LYS A 137 2.32 3.15 13.48
CA LYS A 137 2.27 1.69 13.49
C LYS A 137 0.93 1.21 14.01
N ILE A 138 0.60 -0.05 13.74
CA ILE A 138 -0.58 -0.68 14.35
C ILE A 138 -0.25 -1.07 15.79
N ILE A 139 -1.22 -0.95 16.70
CA ILE A 139 -1.08 -1.38 18.11
C ILE A 139 -0.85 -2.89 18.20
N ASP A 140 -1.67 -3.67 17.49
CA ASP A 140 -1.60 -5.13 17.44
C ASP A 140 -1.73 -5.61 16.00
N GLU A 141 -0.67 -6.23 15.47
CA GLU A 141 -0.66 -6.81 14.12
C GLU A 141 -1.68 -7.94 13.95
N LYS A 142 -2.09 -8.61 15.04
CA LYS A 142 -3.12 -9.67 15.00
C LYS A 142 -4.53 -9.11 15.07
N ASN A 143 -4.68 -7.87 15.53
CA ASN A 143 -5.95 -7.21 15.70
C ASN A 143 -5.85 -5.74 15.22
N PRO A 144 -5.89 -5.50 13.90
CA PRO A 144 -5.82 -4.15 13.33
C PRO A 144 -6.99 -3.25 13.77
N HIS A 145 -8.08 -3.82 14.29
CA HIS A 145 -9.20 -3.03 14.82
C HIS A 145 -8.89 -2.29 16.13
N ALA A 146 -7.81 -2.66 16.84
CA ALA A 146 -7.47 -2.06 18.13
C ALA A 146 -7.12 -0.57 18.00
N GLY A 147 -6.44 -0.17 16.92
CA GLY A 147 -6.02 1.20 16.66
C GLY A 147 -4.54 1.31 16.25
N VAL A 148 -3.98 2.50 16.42
CA VAL A 148 -2.63 2.85 15.95
C VAL A 148 -1.80 3.53 17.02
N ILE A 149 -0.48 3.36 16.93
CA ILE A 149 0.52 4.05 17.74
C ILE A 149 1.18 5.09 16.85
N VAL A 150 1.12 6.35 17.29
CA VAL A 150 1.83 7.46 16.66
C VAL A 150 3.08 7.74 17.48
N LYS A 151 4.25 7.47 16.89
CA LYS A 151 5.55 7.73 17.50
C LYS A 151 6.13 9.03 16.95
N MET A 152 6.35 9.99 17.83
CA MET A 152 7.06 11.24 17.55
C MET A 152 8.47 11.10 18.07
N SER A 153 9.46 11.44 17.26
CA SER A 153 10.87 11.28 17.62
C SER A 153 11.66 12.56 17.39
N ASN A 154 12.62 12.82 18.28
CA ASN A 154 13.61 13.87 18.10
C ASN A 154 15.01 13.24 18.03
N THR A 155 15.62 13.28 16.84
CA THR A 155 17.04 12.94 16.65
C THR A 155 17.90 14.17 16.95
N GLY A 156 18.00 14.50 18.24
CA GLY A 156 18.79 15.62 18.74
C GLY A 156 20.23 15.21 19.13
N PRO A 157 21.14 16.17 19.29
CA PRO A 157 22.57 15.90 19.51
C PRO A 157 22.95 15.38 20.92
N LYS A 158 22.02 15.28 21.87
CA LYS A 158 22.33 14.88 23.26
C LYS A 158 21.67 13.56 23.69
N VAL A 159 20.40 13.34 23.35
CA VAL A 159 19.65 12.09 23.62
C VAL A 159 18.55 11.94 22.57
N ASN A 160 18.31 10.72 22.09
CA ASN A 160 17.16 10.41 21.25
C ASN A 160 15.93 10.28 22.15
N CYS A 161 15.04 11.26 22.08
CA CYS A 161 13.79 11.25 22.82
C CYS A 161 12.64 10.83 21.91
N SER A 162 11.64 10.17 22.47
CA SER A 162 10.43 9.86 21.73
C SER A 162 9.17 9.88 22.59
N LEU A 163 8.05 10.25 21.97
CA LEU A 163 6.71 10.18 22.53
C LEU A 163 5.88 9.21 21.70
N SER A 164 5.35 8.18 22.33
CA SER A 164 4.47 7.20 21.71
C SER A 164 3.05 7.41 22.20
N VAL A 165 2.15 7.80 21.30
CA VAL A 165 0.74 8.02 21.59
C VAL A 165 -0.06 6.85 21.03
N SER A 166 -0.66 6.06 21.92
CA SER A 166 -1.54 4.96 21.53
C SER A 166 -2.97 5.48 21.37
N VAL A 167 -3.46 5.51 20.13
CA VAL A 167 -4.80 5.93 19.77
C VAL A 167 -5.67 4.68 19.57
N PHE A 168 -6.42 4.32 20.61
CA PHE A 168 -7.37 3.21 20.53
C PHE A 168 -8.63 3.62 19.77
N CYS A 169 -9.13 2.70 18.95
CA CYS A 169 -10.41 2.85 18.27
C CYS A 169 -11.56 2.75 19.29
N ASP A 170 -12.30 3.84 19.43
CA ASP A 170 -13.61 3.88 20.11
C ASP A 170 -14.54 4.71 19.24
N SER A 171 -15.61 4.09 18.73
CA SER A 171 -16.55 4.75 17.81
C SER A 171 -17.50 5.73 18.52
N ASN A 172 -17.66 5.59 19.84
CA ASN A 172 -18.73 6.25 20.57
C ASN A 172 -18.21 7.27 21.59
N ASN A 173 -17.05 6.99 22.21
CA ASN A 173 -16.48 7.86 23.23
C ASN A 173 -15.17 8.47 22.75
N VAL A 174 -14.98 9.74 23.10
CA VAL A 174 -13.71 10.42 22.97
C VAL A 174 -13.12 10.62 24.35
N GLN A 175 -11.91 10.11 24.54
CA GLN A 175 -11.16 10.29 25.77
C GLN A 175 -9.79 10.84 25.41
N GLY A 176 -9.48 12.04 25.91
CA GLY A 176 -8.18 12.66 25.77
C GLY A 176 -7.06 11.86 26.47
N PRO A 177 -5.81 12.31 26.35
CA PRO A 177 -4.68 11.68 27.01
C PRO A 177 -4.85 11.78 28.54
N HIS A 178 -4.83 10.63 29.22
CA HIS A 178 -5.07 10.55 30.66
C HIS A 178 -3.94 9.86 31.43
N SER A 179 -3.11 9.06 30.76
CA SER A 179 -1.94 8.42 31.35
C SER A 179 -0.67 8.92 30.69
N LEU A 180 0.38 9.11 31.47
CA LEU A 180 1.74 9.31 30.98
C LEU A 180 2.63 8.29 31.69
N GLU A 181 3.10 7.31 30.92
CA GLU A 181 4.05 6.32 31.38
C GLU A 181 5.44 6.66 30.83
N ASN A 182 6.46 6.52 31.66
CA ASN A 182 7.84 6.63 31.22
C ASN A 182 8.39 5.23 30.97
N SER A 183 8.67 4.92 29.70
CA SER A 183 9.16 3.62 29.25
C SER A 183 10.69 3.53 29.19
N GLY A 184 11.42 4.63 29.46
CA GLY A 184 12.88 4.68 29.32
C GLY A 184 13.55 5.89 29.97
N THR A 185 14.69 6.32 29.42
CA THR A 185 15.39 7.54 29.88
C THR A 185 14.79 8.82 29.28
N CYS A 186 14.24 8.74 28.06
CA CYS A 186 13.54 9.84 27.39
C CYS A 186 12.43 9.33 26.43
N ASP A 187 11.81 8.21 26.79
CA ASP A 187 10.75 7.57 26.01
C ASP A 187 9.44 7.60 26.80
N TYR A 188 8.50 8.41 26.32
CA TYR A 188 7.21 8.61 26.96
C TYR A 188 6.12 7.89 26.20
N ALA A 189 5.14 7.36 26.92
CA ALA A 189 3.97 6.71 26.36
C ALA A 189 2.70 7.33 26.95
N THR A 190 1.71 7.58 26.10
CA THR A 190 0.39 8.06 26.53
C THR A 190 -0.70 7.38 25.74
N VAL A 191 -1.89 7.29 26.33
CA VAL A 191 -3.03 6.57 25.79
C VAL A 191 -4.22 7.50 25.64
N MET A 192 -4.86 7.45 24.46
CA MET A 192 -6.10 8.16 24.17
C MET A 192 -7.06 7.29 23.37
N ARG A 193 -8.35 7.67 23.37
CA ARG A 193 -9.41 7.00 22.61
C ARG A 193 -10.06 7.99 21.67
N HIS A 194 -10.12 7.64 20.39
CA HIS A 194 -10.72 8.49 19.38
C HIS A 194 -11.30 7.67 18.20
N PRO A 195 -12.45 8.08 17.63
CA PRO A 195 -13.05 7.41 16.47
C PRO A 195 -12.16 7.45 15.22
N SER A 196 -11.29 8.46 15.07
CA SER A 196 -10.29 8.51 13.98
C SER A 196 -9.22 7.42 14.08
N GLY A 197 -9.07 6.76 15.23
CA GLY A 197 -8.20 5.59 15.39
C GLY A 197 -8.75 4.33 14.72
N CYS A 198 -10.01 4.33 14.30
CA CYS A 198 -10.65 3.19 13.67
C CYS A 198 -10.28 3.07 12.18
N ALA A 199 -9.87 1.88 11.76
CA ALA A 199 -9.53 1.61 10.37
C ALA A 199 -10.77 1.62 9.47
N LYS A 200 -10.65 2.23 8.29
CA LYS A 200 -11.58 2.00 7.17
C LYS A 200 -11.18 0.71 6.46
N ILE A 201 -12.10 -0.24 6.41
CA ILE A 201 -11.86 -1.57 5.84
C ILE A 201 -12.40 -1.57 4.42
N ALA A 202 -11.52 -1.80 3.45
CA ALA A 202 -11.91 -2.07 2.08
C ALA A 202 -11.50 -3.49 1.69
N GLN A 203 -12.29 -4.16 0.86
CA GLN A 203 -11.83 -5.41 0.26
C GLN A 203 -10.68 -5.10 -0.70
N TYR A 204 -9.52 -5.68 -0.42
CA TYR A 204 -8.36 -5.58 -1.28
C TYR A 204 -8.40 -6.76 -2.25
N HIS A 205 -9.00 -6.55 -3.41
CA HIS A 205 -8.82 -7.49 -4.51
C HIS A 205 -7.40 -7.29 -5.06
N GLY A 206 -6.45 -8.03 -4.51
CA GLY A 206 -5.10 -8.06 -5.03
C GLY A 206 -5.15 -8.30 -6.54
N LYS A 207 -4.41 -7.50 -7.30
CA LYS A 207 -4.25 -7.68 -8.75
C LYS A 207 -3.38 -8.92 -9.00
N GLY A 208 -3.86 -10.08 -8.59
CA GLY A 208 -3.29 -11.37 -8.91
C GLY A 208 -3.45 -11.61 -10.40
N TRP A 209 -2.37 -12.03 -11.05
CA TRP A 209 -2.42 -12.55 -12.41
C TRP A 209 -3.38 -13.75 -12.38
N GLY A 210 -4.65 -13.54 -12.76
CA GLY A 210 -5.71 -14.53 -12.56
C GLY A 210 -5.40 -15.84 -13.28
N TRP A 211 -6.12 -16.91 -12.92
CA TRP A 211 -6.01 -18.24 -13.56
C TRP A 211 -5.95 -18.17 -15.09
N PHE A 212 -6.73 -17.27 -15.68
CA PHE A 212 -6.74 -17.04 -17.12
C PHE A 212 -5.38 -16.57 -17.64
N GLY A 213 -4.74 -15.64 -16.94
CA GLY A 213 -3.41 -15.21 -17.31
C GLY A 213 -2.39 -16.33 -17.14
N THR A 214 -2.44 -17.11 -16.06
CA THR A 214 -1.48 -18.23 -15.88
C THR A 214 -1.65 -19.29 -16.97
N PHE A 215 -2.90 -19.57 -17.35
CA PHE A 215 -3.23 -20.46 -18.46
C PHE A 215 -2.66 -19.95 -19.78
N ILE A 216 -2.85 -18.66 -20.09
CA ILE A 216 -2.31 -18.04 -21.31
C ILE A 216 -0.78 -18.13 -21.33
N THR A 217 -0.11 -17.87 -20.21
CA THR A 217 1.36 -18.02 -20.11
C THR A 217 1.79 -19.45 -20.40
N ILE A 218 1.12 -20.46 -19.82
CA ILE A 218 1.43 -21.88 -20.06
C ILE A 218 1.25 -22.23 -21.54
N VAL A 219 0.17 -21.77 -22.18
CA VAL A 219 -0.10 -22.00 -23.60
C VAL A 219 1.02 -21.39 -24.47
N PHE A 220 1.43 -20.15 -24.20
CA PHE A 220 2.54 -19.52 -24.93
C PHE A 220 3.88 -20.23 -24.71
N CYS A 221 4.16 -20.73 -23.50
CA CYS A 221 5.36 -21.50 -23.21
C CYS A 221 5.38 -22.83 -23.98
N LEU A 222 4.28 -23.60 -23.96
CA LEU A 222 4.17 -24.85 -24.72
C LEU A 222 4.27 -24.62 -26.23
N PHE A 223 3.64 -23.55 -26.72
CA PHE A 223 3.72 -23.16 -28.11
C PHE A 223 5.15 -22.77 -28.54
N GLY A 224 5.84 -21.98 -27.71
CA GLY A 224 7.24 -21.63 -27.94
C GLY A 224 8.17 -22.85 -27.94
N ALA A 225 7.98 -23.78 -27.00
CA ALA A 225 8.74 -25.03 -26.96
C ALA A 225 8.49 -25.90 -28.20
N TYR A 226 7.23 -26.03 -28.62
CA TYR A 226 6.86 -26.75 -29.85
C TYR A 226 7.53 -26.17 -31.09
N LEU A 227 7.48 -24.83 -31.25
CA LEU A 227 8.15 -24.17 -32.37
C LEU A 227 9.66 -24.39 -32.33
N LEU A 228 10.31 -24.19 -31.18
CA LEU A 228 11.77 -24.34 -31.07
C LEU A 228 12.22 -25.77 -31.37
N VAL A 229 11.60 -26.78 -30.76
CA VAL A 229 11.96 -28.20 -30.98
C VAL A 229 11.69 -28.61 -32.43
N GLY A 230 10.53 -28.23 -32.99
CA GLY A 230 10.20 -28.55 -34.38
C GLY A 230 11.13 -27.88 -35.40
N THR A 231 11.52 -26.62 -35.15
CA THR A 231 12.48 -25.86 -35.97
C THR A 231 13.85 -26.53 -35.94
N VAL A 232 14.36 -26.87 -34.75
CA VAL A 232 15.66 -27.55 -34.58
C VAL A 232 15.65 -28.92 -35.25
N TYR A 233 14.61 -29.73 -35.06
CA TYR A 233 14.47 -31.04 -35.68
C TYR A 233 14.48 -30.95 -37.21
N ARG A 234 13.69 -30.03 -37.80
CA ARG A 234 13.61 -29.84 -39.25
C ARG A 234 14.89 -29.27 -39.86
N TYR A 235 15.58 -28.39 -39.14
CA TYR A 235 16.82 -27.78 -39.60
C TYR A 235 18.00 -28.77 -39.57
N PHE A 236 18.19 -29.48 -38.46
CA PHE A 236 19.37 -30.35 -38.29
C PHE A 236 19.18 -31.77 -38.83
N ILE A 237 18.00 -32.36 -38.70
CA ILE A 237 17.77 -33.76 -39.09
C ILE A 237 17.23 -33.87 -40.52
N LEU A 238 16.34 -32.98 -40.94
CA LEU A 238 15.73 -33.01 -42.28
C LEU A 238 16.43 -32.08 -43.28
N GLY A 239 17.35 -31.21 -42.84
CA GLY A 239 18.15 -30.34 -43.71
C GLY A 239 17.33 -29.30 -44.49
N VAL A 240 16.08 -29.06 -44.08
CA VAL A 240 15.18 -28.12 -44.77
C VAL A 240 15.66 -26.69 -44.53
N ARG A 241 15.67 -25.87 -45.59
CA ARG A 241 16.11 -24.47 -45.55
C ARG A 241 15.01 -23.54 -46.05
N GLY A 242 14.96 -22.34 -45.51
CA GLY A 242 13.95 -21.33 -45.86
C GLY A 242 12.80 -21.25 -44.84
N ILE A 243 11.66 -20.72 -45.27
CA ILE A 243 10.51 -20.47 -44.40
C ILE A 243 9.79 -21.75 -43.94
N ASP A 244 10.00 -22.88 -44.64
CA ASP A 244 9.37 -24.18 -44.33
C ASP A 244 9.96 -24.90 -43.10
N ILE A 245 10.97 -24.30 -42.47
CA ILE A 245 11.56 -24.80 -41.21
C ILE A 245 10.51 -24.75 -40.09
N PHE A 246 9.59 -23.79 -40.11
CA PHE A 246 8.54 -23.69 -39.09
C PHE A 246 7.56 -24.87 -39.18
N PRO A 247 7.32 -25.60 -38.07
CA PRO A 247 6.44 -26.75 -38.08
C PRO A 247 4.97 -26.33 -38.28
N ASN A 248 4.29 -26.97 -39.25
CA ASN A 248 2.88 -26.73 -39.62
C ASN A 248 2.57 -25.28 -40.06
N LEU A 249 3.48 -24.63 -40.80
CA LEU A 249 3.34 -23.25 -41.25
C LEU A 249 2.01 -22.95 -41.99
N ASP A 250 1.52 -23.85 -42.85
CA ASP A 250 0.24 -23.67 -43.57
C ASP A 250 -0.97 -23.59 -42.63
N PHE A 251 -0.92 -24.32 -41.51
CA PHE A 251 -1.94 -24.26 -40.48
C PHE A 251 -1.90 -22.91 -39.74
N TRP A 252 -0.71 -22.43 -39.40
CA TRP A 252 -0.54 -21.14 -38.71
C TRP A 252 -0.86 -19.94 -39.62
N ALA A 253 -0.53 -20.03 -40.91
CA ALA A 253 -0.84 -18.99 -41.89
C ALA A 253 -2.36 -18.86 -42.15
N SER A 254 -3.12 -19.96 -42.01
CA SER A 254 -4.57 -19.96 -42.23
C SER A 254 -5.41 -19.63 -40.99
N LEU A 255 -4.80 -19.61 -39.80
CA LEU A 255 -5.47 -19.31 -38.53
C LEU A 255 -6.11 -17.90 -38.45
N PRO A 256 -5.47 -16.81 -38.92
CA PRO A 256 -6.06 -15.47 -38.89
C PRO A 256 -7.38 -15.38 -39.67
N GLN A 257 -7.45 -16.00 -40.86
CA GLN A 257 -8.68 -16.01 -41.67
C GLN A 257 -9.78 -16.87 -41.05
N ARG A 258 -9.43 -18.00 -40.43
CA ARG A 258 -10.41 -18.87 -39.74
C ARG A 258 -10.97 -18.24 -38.46
N THR A 259 -10.18 -17.49 -37.72
CA THR A 259 -10.65 -16.78 -36.52
C THR A 259 -11.53 -15.59 -36.88
N GLN A 260 -11.20 -14.86 -37.95
CA GLN A 260 -12.04 -13.78 -38.48
C GLN A 260 -13.42 -14.26 -38.92
N SER A 261 -13.52 -15.39 -39.60
CA SER A 261 -14.82 -15.93 -40.05
C SER A 261 -15.69 -16.40 -38.87
N LEU A 262 -15.09 -17.02 -37.84
CA LEU A 262 -15.79 -17.41 -36.62
C LEU A 262 -16.28 -16.21 -35.82
N LEU A 263 -15.46 -15.18 -35.64
CA LEU A 263 -15.87 -13.94 -34.98
C LEU A 263 -16.95 -13.19 -35.76
N ALA A 264 -16.86 -13.13 -37.10
CA ALA A 264 -17.88 -12.54 -37.95
C ALA A 264 -19.22 -13.27 -37.81
N SER A 265 -19.20 -14.60 -37.76
CA SER A 265 -20.42 -15.42 -37.56
C SER A 265 -21.01 -15.25 -36.16
N LEU A 266 -20.19 -15.10 -35.12
CA LEU A 266 -20.63 -14.83 -33.75
C LEU A 266 -21.20 -13.41 -33.62
N VAL A 267 -20.55 -12.41 -34.21
CA VAL A 267 -21.04 -11.03 -34.27
C VAL A 267 -22.37 -10.96 -35.01
N LEU A 268 -22.53 -11.67 -36.13
CA LEU A 268 -23.81 -11.76 -36.85
C LEU A 268 -24.91 -12.43 -36.01
N LYS A 269 -24.55 -13.46 -35.24
CA LYS A 269 -25.49 -14.17 -34.35
C LYS A 269 -25.89 -13.34 -33.12
N PHE A 270 -24.99 -12.54 -32.55
CA PHE A 270 -25.27 -11.63 -31.43
C PHE A 270 -25.93 -10.32 -31.85
N ARG A 271 -25.67 -9.83 -33.07
CA ARG A 271 -26.27 -8.60 -33.61
C ARG A 271 -27.70 -8.80 -34.11
N GLY A 272 -28.17 -10.05 -34.22
CA GLY A 272 -29.49 -10.42 -34.72
C GLY A 272 -29.65 -10.12 -36.21
N PRO A 273 -30.61 -10.74 -36.91
CA PRO A 273 -30.86 -10.42 -38.31
C PRO A 273 -31.35 -8.98 -38.39
N SER A 274 -30.55 -8.08 -38.99
CA SER A 274 -31.07 -6.80 -39.46
C SER A 274 -32.05 -7.11 -40.59
N GLN A 275 -33.34 -7.15 -40.24
CA GLN A 275 -34.45 -7.35 -41.15
C GLN A 275 -34.48 -6.17 -42.13
N GLY A 276 -33.86 -6.38 -43.29
CA GLY A 276 -33.65 -5.35 -44.29
C GLY A 276 -33.30 -5.93 -45.66
N HIS A 277 -33.97 -7.01 -46.07
CA HIS A 277 -33.97 -7.43 -47.47
C HIS A 277 -35.38 -7.31 -48.03
N ARG A 278 -35.60 -6.22 -48.76
CA ARG A 278 -36.80 -5.91 -49.53
C ARG A 278 -36.74 -6.71 -50.83
N SER A 279 -37.28 -7.91 -50.85
CA SER A 279 -37.52 -8.67 -52.07
C SER A 279 -38.81 -8.20 -52.73
N SER A 280 -38.71 -7.33 -53.75
CA SER A 280 -39.82 -7.02 -54.65
C SER A 280 -40.15 -8.25 -55.51
N TYR A 281 -41.24 -8.95 -55.19
CA TYR A 281 -41.94 -9.77 -56.16
C TYR A 281 -43.05 -8.92 -56.80
N SER A 282 -43.01 -8.80 -58.13
CA SER A 282 -44.10 -8.26 -58.93
C SER A 282 -45.27 -9.25 -58.95
N PRO A 283 -46.53 -8.84 -58.69
CA PRO A 283 -47.66 -9.74 -58.82
C PRO A 283 -47.92 -10.01 -60.31
N VAL A 284 -48.03 -11.29 -60.65
CA VAL A 284 -48.47 -11.75 -61.98
C VAL A 284 -49.99 -11.69 -61.97
N ASN A 285 -50.59 -10.84 -62.82
CA ASN A 285 -52.03 -10.81 -63.04
C ASN A 285 -52.43 -12.02 -63.90
N PHE A 286 -53.41 -12.79 -63.42
CA PHE A 286 -54.26 -13.64 -64.26
C PHE A 286 -55.51 -12.85 -64.66
#